data_AF-A0A9P6NHR1-F1
#
_entry.id   AF-A0A9P6NHR1-F1
#
_cell.length_a   1.000
_cell.length_b   1.000
_cell.length_c   1.000
_cell.angle_alpha   90.00
_cell.angle_beta   90.00
_cell.angle_gamma   90.00
#
_symmetry.space_group_name_H-M   'P 1'
#
loop_
_entity.id
_entity.type
_entity.pdbx_description
1 polymer ?
#
loop_
_entity_poly.entity_id
_entity_poly.type
_entity_poly.pdbx_seq_one_letter_code
_entity_poly.pdbx_strand_id
1 'polypeptide(L)' 'MVYVFYPIANTVLAVKYVLEGLSYDEVCTCLQWSMSKDSFEQWMVLYHHTKAVIRDPTTYQTTRRS' A
#
# COMPACT_ATOMS: atom_id res chain seq x y z
N MET A 1 10.90 14.76 2.42
CA MET A 1 9.73 14.14 1.76
C MET A 1 8.74 15.24 1.41
N VAL A 2 8.44 15.43 0.13
CA VAL A 2 7.35 16.30 -0.31
C VAL A 2 6.06 15.49 -0.17
N TYR A 3 5.06 16.02 0.53
CA TYR A 3 3.76 15.37 0.62
C TYR A 3 3.05 15.49 -0.73
N VAL A 4 2.92 14.36 -1.44
CA VAL A 4 2.13 14.27 -2.67
C VAL A 4 0.77 13.70 -2.30
N PHE A 5 -0.29 14.43 -2.63
CA PHE A 5 -1.64 13.95 -2.40
C PHE A 5 -1.98 12.88 -3.44
N TYR A 6 -2.22 11.66 -2.96
CA TYR A 6 -2.73 10.58 -3.79
C TYR A 6 -4.22 10.34 -3.52
N PRO A 7 -5.11 10.39 -4.54
CA PRO A 7 -6.51 10.03 -4.35
C PRO A 7 -6.63 8.61 -3.79
N ILE A 8 -7.44 8.46 -2.75
CA ILE A 8 -7.64 7.18 -2.04
C ILE A 8 -8.11 6.07 -3.00
N ALA A 9 -8.94 6.42 -3.99
CA ALA A 9 -9.38 5.47 -5.01
C ALA A 9 -8.19 4.83 -5.76
N ASN A 10 -7.19 5.65 -6.11
CA ASN A 10 -6.02 5.21 -6.87
C ASN A 10 -5.07 4.39 -6.00
N THR A 11 -4.91 4.75 -4.72
CA THR A 11 -4.08 3.96 -3.79
C THR A 11 -4.69 2.57 -3.54
N VAL A 12 -6.01 2.49 -3.40
CA VAL A 12 -6.73 1.22 -3.25
C VAL A 12 -6.64 0.37 -4.51
N LEU A 13 -6.82 0.96 -5.70
CA LEU A 13 -6.67 0.23 -6.97
C LEU A 13 -5.24 -0.26 -7.19
N ALA A 14 -4.23 0.55 -6.86
CA ALA A 14 -2.84 0.15 -6.96
C ALA A 14 -2.56 -1.10 -6.12
N VAL A 15 -2.98 -1.13 -4.85
CA VAL A 15 -2.81 -2.30 -3.98
C VAL A 15 -3.58 -3.51 -4.53
N LYS A 16 -4.80 -3.33 -5.04
CA LYS A 16 -5.58 -4.43 -5.64
C LYS A 16 -4.88 -5.05 -6.84
N TYR A 17 -4.40 -4.24 -7.77
CA TYR A 17 -3.69 -4.74 -8.96
C TYR A 17 -2.43 -5.51 -8.61
N VAL A 18 -1.69 -5.08 -7.58
CA VAL A 18 -0.54 -5.85 -7.08
C VAL A 18 -0.95 -7.21 -6.53
N LEU A 19 -2.08 -7.28 -5.80
CA LEU A 19 -2.61 -8.54 -5.29
C LEU A 19 -3.11 -9.47 -6.41
N GLU A 20 -3.50 -8.91 -7.55
CA GLU A 20 -3.82 -9.64 -8.78
C GLU A 20 -2.58 -10.09 -9.56
N GLY A 21 -1.38 -9.69 -9.11
CA GLY A 21 -0.09 -10.11 -9.68
C GLY A 21 0.55 -9.12 -10.64
N LEU A 22 0.01 -7.91 -10.77
CA LEU A 22 0.59 -6.87 -11.63
C LEU A 22 1.87 -6.30 -11.01
N SER A 23 2.86 -6.07 -11.86
CA SER A 23 4.08 -5.33 -11.53
C SER A 23 3.81 -3.83 -11.40
N TYR A 24 4.73 -3.11 -10.77
CA TYR A 24 4.64 -1.65 -10.62
C TYR A 24 4.39 -0.90 -11.94
N ASP A 25 5.09 -1.27 -13.01
CA ASP A 25 4.97 -0.62 -14.31
C ASP A 25 3.60 -0.88 -14.95
N GLU A 26 3.07 -2.10 -14.80
CA GLU A 26 1.73 -2.46 -15.23
C GLU A 26 0.67 -1.71 -14.44
N VAL A 27 0.85 -1.56 -13.12
CA VAL A 27 -0.06 -0.77 -12.27
C VAL A 27 -0.07 0.70 -12.69
N CYS A 28 1.09 1.31 -12.93
CA CYS A 28 1.17 2.68 -13.41
C CYS A 28 0.50 2.85 -14.78
N THR A 29 0.66 1.86 -15.66
CA THR A 29 0.03 1.83 -16.99
C THR A 29 -1.49 1.71 -16.88
N CYS A 30 -2.00 0.78 -16.07
CA CYS A 30 -3.43 0.57 -15.85
C CYS A 30 -4.11 1.78 -15.20
N LEU A 31 -3.43 2.47 -14.28
CA LEU A 31 -3.93 3.66 -13.63
C LEU A 31 -3.73 4.94 -14.45
N GLN A 32 -3.06 4.84 -15.61
CA GLN A 32 -2.66 5.97 -16.46
C GLN A 32 -1.97 7.08 -15.66
N TRP A 33 -1.20 6.69 -14.65
CA TRP A 33 -0.67 7.62 -13.68
C TRP A 33 0.70 7.21 -13.17
N SER A 34 1.60 8.19 -13.12
CA SER A 34 2.92 8.02 -12.52
C SER A 34 2.83 8.27 -11.01
N MET A 35 3.22 7.26 -10.25
CA MET A 35 3.41 7.34 -8.80
C MET A 35 4.88 7.25 -8.46
N SER A 36 5.24 7.52 -7.20
CA SER A 36 6.60 7.25 -6.72
C SER A 36 6.70 5.78 -6.30
N LYS A 37 7.81 5.14 -6.64
CA LYS A 37 8.10 3.78 -6.18
C LYS A 37 8.14 3.70 -4.66
N ASP A 38 8.69 4.71 -3.98
CA ASP A 38 8.73 4.77 -2.51
C ASP A 38 7.33 4.80 -1.90
N SER A 39 6.42 5.61 -2.48
CA SER A 39 5.04 5.71 -2.00
C SER A 39 4.27 4.40 -2.23
N PHE A 40 4.51 3.77 -3.37
CA PHE A 40 3.93 2.47 -3.69
C PHE A 40 4.40 1.37 -2.72
N GLU A 41 5.71 1.31 -2.44
CA GLU A 41 6.26 0.38 -1.45
C GLU A 41 5.67 0.62 -0.05
N GLN A 42 5.51 1.88 0.36
CA GLN A 42 4.84 2.23 1.61
C GLN A 42 3.40 1.75 1.67
N TRP A 43 2.62 1.85 0.59
CA TRP A 43 1.25 1.34 0.55
C TRP A 43 1.20 -0.18 0.71
N MET A 44 2.15 -0.91 0.10
CA MET A 44 2.25 -2.35 0.27
C MET A 44 2.60 -2.74 1.71
N VAL A 45 3.57 -2.04 2.33
CA VAL A 45 3.92 -2.24 3.74
C VAL A 45 2.71 -1.99 4.65
N LEU A 46 1.98 -0.89 4.42
CA LEU A 46 0.76 -0.57 5.16
C LEU A 46 -0.31 -1.65 4.96
N TYR A 47 -0.54 -2.12 3.73
CA TYR A 47 -1.48 -3.20 3.45
C TYR A 47 -1.10 -4.48 4.21
N HIS A 48 0.16 -4.91 4.15
CA HIS A 48 0.64 -6.09 4.86
C HIS A 48 0.47 -5.96 6.37
N HIS A 49 0.79 -4.80 6.93
CA HIS A 49 0.61 -4.52 8.34
C HIS A 49 -0.87 -4.55 8.75
N THR A 50 -1.73 -3.86 8.01
CA THR A 50 -3.17 -3.81 8.30
C THR A 50 -3.83 -5.17 8.13
N LYS A 51 -3.44 -5.93 7.10
CA LYS A 51 -3.88 -7.33 6.90
C LYS A 51 -3.46 -8.21 8.07
N ALA A 52 -2.24 -8.02 8.60
CA ALA A 52 -1.78 -8.73 9.79
C ALA A 52 -2.65 -8.38 11.01
N VAL A 53 -2.95 -7.09 11.22
CA VAL A 53 -3.82 -6.62 12.33
C VAL A 53 -5.24 -7.17 12.22
N ILE A 54 -5.84 -7.17 11.02
CA ILE A 54 -7.20 -7.71 10.81
C ILE A 54 -7.23 -9.23 11.03
N ARG A 55 -6.18 -9.94 10.61
CA ARG A 55 -6.10 -11.40 10.74
C ARG A 55 -5.77 -11.85 12.16
N ASP A 56 -4.94 -11.09 12.88
CA ASP A 56 -4.51 -11.40 14.24
C ASP A 56 -4.56 -10.11 15.09
N PRO A 57 -5.76 -9.71 15.54
CA PRO A 57 -5.93 -8.50 16.36
C PRO A 57 -5.23 -8.60 17.73
N THR A 58 -4.91 -9.81 18.18
CA THR A 58 -4.26 -10.10 19.46
C THR A 58 -2.75 -9.81 19.44
N THR A 59 -2.07 -9.99 18.31
CA THR A 59 -0.62 -9.74 18.20
C THR A 59 -0.22 -8.27 18.18
N TYR A 60 -1.16 -7.35 17.88
CA TYR A 60 -0.87 -5.92 17.76
C TYR A 60 -0.65 -5.21 19.10
N GLN A 61 -0.98 -5.83 20.24
CA GLN A 61 -0.77 -5.21 21.56
C GLN A 61 0.69 -5.01 21.97
N THR A 62 1.69 -5.39 21.14
CA THR A 62 3.11 -5.42 21.57
C THR A 62 4.09 -4.63 20.70
N THR A 63 3.70 -3.47 20.16
CA THR A 63 4.70 -2.52 19.61
C THR A 63 4.41 -1.06 19.93
N ARG A 64 3.91 -0.78 21.15
CA ARG A 64 3.86 0.60 21.67
C ARG A 64 4.53 0.70 23.03
N ARG A 65 5.87 0.55 23.05
CA ARG A 65 6.85 1.20 23.95
C ARG A 65 8.21 0.52 23.83
N SER A 66 9.17 1.22 23.24
CA SER A 66 10.56 1.26 23.69
C SER A 66 11.14 2.60 23.29
#